data_AF-A0ABD3ZV52-F1
#
_entry.id   AF-A0ABD3ZV52-F1
#
_cell.length_a   1.000
_cell.length_b   1.000
_cell.length_c   1.000
_cell.angle_alpha   90.00
_cell.angle_beta   90.00
_cell.angle_gamma   90.00
#
_symmetry.space_group_name_H-M   'P 1'
#
loop_
_entity.id
_entity.type
_entity.pdbx_description
1 polymer ?
#
loop_
_entity_poly.entity_id
_entity_poly.type
_entity_poly.pdbx_seq_one_letter_code
_entity_poly.pdbx_strand_id
1 'polypeptide(L)'
;MSKNNELWMVFEHELGLIGVYDDEDEANLAYERTKDNLNEDTQINGNEIYGDERVILAKVKKNYYSFNTEEFEMKENDNENESNATLWDFKEDIYE
;
A
#
# COMPACT_ATOMS: atom_id res chain seq x y z
N MET A 1 -18.02 -13.99 5.35
CA MET A 1 -16.71 -13.76 5.96
C MET A 1 -16.73 -12.36 6.53
N SER A 2 -16.50 -12.19 7.82
CA SER A 2 -16.29 -10.86 8.40
C SER A 2 -15.06 -10.30 7.72
N LYS A 3 -15.15 -9.17 7.01
CA LYS A 3 -13.95 -8.46 6.57
C LYS A 3 -13.18 -8.13 7.85
N ASN A 4 -11.93 -8.56 7.96
CA ASN A 4 -11.04 -8.00 8.97
C ASN A 4 -11.04 -6.49 8.72
N ASN A 5 -11.43 -5.71 9.74
CA ASN A 5 -11.39 -4.25 9.69
C ASN A 5 -9.99 -3.74 10.04
N GLU A 6 -8.97 -4.55 9.80
CA GLU A 6 -7.59 -4.23 10.09
C GLU A 6 -6.83 -4.08 8.78
N LEU A 7 -5.88 -3.16 8.77
CA LEU A 7 -5.01 -2.93 7.64
C LEU A 7 -3.64 -2.61 8.18
N TRP A 8 -2.62 -3.26 7.61
CA TRP A 8 -1.24 -3.17 8.05
C TRP A 8 -0.38 -2.72 6.88
N MET A 9 0.63 -1.91 7.16
CA MET A 9 1.56 -1.39 6.17
C MET A 9 2.98 -1.75 6.58
N VAL A 10 3.74 -2.29 5.63
CA VAL A 10 5.18 -2.45 5.75
C VAL A 10 5.85 -1.41 4.87
N PHE A 11 6.73 -0.61 5.46
CA PHE A 11 7.48 0.44 4.81
C PHE A 11 8.96 0.27 5.08
N GLU A 12 9.79 0.52 4.07
CA GLU A 12 11.24 0.58 4.20
C GLU A 12 11.73 1.96 3.74
N HIS A 13 12.70 2.53 4.43
CA HIS A 13 13.14 3.90 4.23
C HIS A 13 13.58 4.26 2.80
N GLU A 14 14.30 3.36 2.11
CA GLU A 14 14.88 3.59 0.78
C GLU A 14 14.00 3.05 -0.35
N LEU A 15 13.37 1.89 -0.15
CA LEU A 15 12.49 1.22 -1.11
C LEU A 15 11.06 1.78 -1.09
N GLY A 16 10.66 2.42 0.00
CA GLY A 16 9.33 2.96 0.20
C GLY A 16 8.31 1.91 0.65
N LEU A 17 7.11 1.96 0.08
CA LEU A 17 6.03 1.04 0.45
C LEU A 17 6.36 -0.39 -0.02
N ILE A 18 6.52 -1.31 0.93
CA ILE A 18 6.73 -2.73 0.63
C ILE A 18 5.40 -3.41 0.35
N GLY A 19 4.39 -3.14 1.17
CA GLY A 19 3.07 -3.74 0.99
C GLY A 19 2.04 -3.27 2.01
N VAL A 20 0.78 -3.55 1.67
CA VAL A 20 -0.39 -3.32 2.50
C VAL A 20 -1.16 -4.63 2.60
N TYR A 21 -1.53 -5.02 3.82
CA TYR A 21 -2.07 -6.35 4.14
C TYR A 21 -3.31 -6.22 5.03
N ASP A 22 -4.32 -7.06 4.81
CA ASP A 22 -5.52 -7.18 5.65
C ASP A 22 -5.39 -8.28 6.73
N ASP A 23 -4.21 -8.91 6.80
CA ASP A 23 -3.81 -9.91 7.77
C ASP A 23 -2.49 -9.52 8.46
N GLU A 24 -2.47 -9.58 9.79
CA GLU A 24 -1.30 -9.19 10.60
C GLU A 24 -0.14 -10.17 10.43
N ASP A 25 -0.42 -11.48 10.32
CA ASP A 25 0.63 -12.50 10.18
C ASP A 25 1.33 -12.36 8.82
N GLU A 26 0.57 -12.10 7.74
CA GLU A 26 1.14 -11.79 6.43
C GLU A 26 2.01 -10.53 6.45
N ALA A 27 1.57 -9.47 7.14
CA ALA A 27 2.33 -8.24 7.29
C ALA A 27 3.64 -8.46 8.07
N ASN A 28 3.60 -9.25 9.15
CA ASN A 28 4.78 -9.61 9.93
C ASN A 28 5.77 -10.44 9.11
N LEU A 29 5.29 -11.39 8.31
CA LEU A 29 6.15 -12.17 7.41
C LEU A 29 6.86 -11.28 6.38
N ALA A 30 6.16 -10.28 5.83
CA ALA A 30 6.78 -9.32 4.91
C ALA A 30 7.81 -8.43 5.62
N TYR A 31 7.49 -7.97 6.84
CA TYR A 31 8.40 -7.17 7.67
C TYR A 31 9.72 -7.91 7.95
N GLU A 32 9.66 -9.15 8.45
CA GLU A 32 10.86 -9.93 8.77
C GLU A 32 11.67 -10.27 7.52
N ARG A 33 11.02 -10.64 6.41
CA ARG A 33 11.72 -10.88 5.13
C ARG A 33 12.46 -9.64 4.62
N THR A 34 11.85 -8.46 4.73
CA THR A 34 12.51 -7.22 4.32
C THR A 34 13.73 -6.94 5.19
N LYS A 35 13.65 -7.15 6.50
CA LYS A 35 14.81 -7.03 7.40
C LYS A 35 15.92 -8.01 7.03
N ASP A 36 15.59 -9.28 6.80
CA ASP A 36 16.56 -10.32 6.48
C ASP A 36 17.32 -9.99 5.18
N ASN A 37 16.61 -9.57 4.13
CA ASN A 37 17.23 -9.19 2.86
C ASN A 37 18.21 -8.01 3.02
N LEU A 38 17.85 -7.00 3.81
CA LEU A 38 18.75 -5.86 4.09
C LEU A 38 19.99 -6.30 4.88
N ASN A 39 19.83 -7.23 5.82
CA ASN A 39 20.94 -7.79 6.59
C ASN A 39 21.90 -8.61 5.71
N GLU A 40 21.40 -9.31 4.70
CA GLU A 40 22.24 -10.01 3.72
C GLU A 40 23.05 -9.01 2.87
N ASP A 41 22.41 -7.97 2.34
CA ASP A 41 23.05 -6.96 1.49
C ASP A 41 24.11 -6.12 2.24
N THR A 42 23.85 -5.80 3.52
CA THR A 42 24.79 -5.05 4.37
C THR A 42 25.99 -5.88 4.82
N GLN A 43 25.83 -7.18 5.05
CA GLN A 43 26.94 -8.08 5.37
C GLN A 43 27.93 -8.24 4.22
N ILE A 44 27.49 -8.09 2.97
CA ILE A 44 28.35 -8.15 1.77
C ILE A 44 29.24 -6.91 1.64
N ASN A 45 28.77 -5.74 2.08
CA ASN A 45 29.43 -4.45 1.83
C ASN A 45 30.29 -3.91 2.99
N GLY A 46 30.40 -4.64 4.10
CA GLY A 46 31.49 -4.50 5.08
C GLY A 46 31.59 -3.18 5.86
N ASN A 47 30.73 -2.19 5.63
CA ASN A 47 30.73 -0.93 6.36
C ASN A 47 29.29 -0.45 6.61
N GLU A 48 28.98 -0.27 7.89
CA GLU A 48 27.78 0.36 8.47
C GLU A 48 26.50 -0.50 8.45
N ILE A 49 26.33 -1.27 9.53
CA ILE A 49 25.04 -1.88 9.89
C ILE A 49 24.13 -0.73 10.37
N TYR A 50 23.28 -0.22 9.48
CA TYR A 50 22.14 0.62 9.86
C TYR A 50 21.06 -0.31 10.40
N GLY A 51 21.22 -0.72 11.66
CA GLY A 51 20.36 -1.69 12.33
C GLY A 51 18.90 -1.24 12.40
N ASP A 52 17.99 -2.21 12.26
CA ASP A 52 16.57 -2.32 12.67
C ASP A 52 15.59 -1.13 12.53
N GLU A 53 16.02 0.11 12.34
CA GLU A 53 15.19 1.31 12.26
C GLU A 53 14.70 1.61 10.83
N ARG A 54 15.11 0.80 9.85
CA ARG A 54 14.80 1.02 8.43
C ARG A 54 13.45 0.48 7.99
N VAL A 55 12.98 -0.59 8.63
CA VAL A 55 11.71 -1.23 8.28
C VAL A 55 10.68 -0.89 9.36
N ILE A 56 9.50 -0.45 8.94
CA ILE A 56 8.38 -0.08 9.80
C ILE A 56 7.20 -0.99 9.47
N LEU A 57 6.69 -1.68 10.49
CA LEU A 57 5.35 -2.28 10.47
C LEU A 57 4.39 -1.35 11.20
N ALA A 58 3.34 -0.89 10.51
CA ALA A 58 2.38 0.06 11.06
C ALA A 58 0.94 -0.43 10.87
N LYS A 59 0.12 -0.31 11.92
CA LYS A 59 -1.33 -0.49 11.80
C LYS A 59 -1.94 0.78 11.19
N VAL A 60 -2.61 0.64 10.06
CA VAL A 60 -3.31 1.73 9.38
C VAL A 60 -4.64 1.96 10.10
N LYS A 61 -4.91 3.22 10.46
CA LYS A 61 -6.18 3.63 11.09
C LYS A 61 -7.17 4.24 10.11
N LYS A 62 -6.68 4.85 9.05
CA LYS A 62 -7.49 5.46 8.00
C LYS A 62 -6.78 5.36 6.66
N ASN A 63 -7.54 5.12 5.60
CA ASN A 63 -7.04 5.11 4.23
C ASN A 63 -7.98 5.92 3.34
N TYR A 64 -7.43 6.87 2.58
CA TYR A 64 -8.16 7.64 1.59
C TYR A 64 -7.61 7.31 0.20
N TYR A 65 -8.48 6.81 -0.68
CA TYR A 65 -8.07 6.32 -1.99
C TYR A 65 -9.08 6.68 -3.07
N SER A 66 -8.58 6.78 -4.30
CA SER A 66 -9.41 6.90 -5.50
C SER A 66 -9.73 5.52 -6.06
N PHE A 67 -10.94 5.34 -6.58
CA PHE A 67 -11.33 4.13 -7.29
C PHE A 67 -12.04 4.50 -8.59
N ASN A 68 -11.89 3.64 -9.59
CA ASN A 68 -12.62 3.77 -10.85
C ASN A 68 -14.07 3.37 -10.59
N THR A 69 -15.00 4.25 -10.92
CA THR A 69 -16.44 4.01 -10.72
C THR A 69 -17.06 3.07 -11.75
N GLU A 70 -16.31 2.72 -12.80
CA GLU A 70 -16.76 2.02 -14.00
C GLU A 70 -17.78 2.82 -14.85
N GLU A 71 -18.12 4.05 -14.44
CA GLU A 71 -18.98 4.96 -15.20
C GLU A 71 -18.15 5.76 -16.21
N PHE A 72 -18.63 5.90 -17.45
CA PHE A 72 -17.95 6.66 -18.50
C PHE A 72 -18.26 8.16 -18.40
N GLU A 73 -17.28 9.02 -18.65
CA GLU A 73 -17.54 10.46 -18.75
C GLU A 73 -18.41 10.73 -19.98
N MET A 74 -19.50 11.49 -19.80
CA MET A 74 -20.27 12.01 -20.93
C MET A 74 -19.53 13.19 -21.55
N LYS A 75 -19.41 13.21 -22.88
CA LYS A 75 -18.82 14.35 -23.59
C LYS A 75 -19.78 15.54 -23.55
N GLU A 76 -19.26 16.72 -23.19
CA GLU A 76 -20.03 17.99 -23.17
C GLU A 76 -20.45 18.52 -24.56
N ASN A 77 -20.13 17.81 -25.66
CA ASN A 77 -20.59 18.20 -27.00
C ASN A 77 -21.84 17.42 -27.36
N ASP A 78 -22.81 18.08 -28.01
CA ASP A 78 -24.18 17.67 -28.42
C ASP A 78 -24.36 16.30 -29.13
N ASN A 79 -23.32 15.47 -29.23
CA ASN A 79 -23.43 14.06 -29.58
C ASN A 79 -23.19 13.21 -28.32
N GLU A 80 -24.24 12.49 -27.89
CA GLU A 80 -24.29 11.49 -26.80
C GLU A 80 -23.37 10.27 -27.01
N ASN A 81 -22.13 10.49 -27.45
CA ASN A 81 -21.13 9.43 -27.52
C ASN A 81 -20.36 9.43 -26.20
N GLU A 82 -20.50 8.35 -25.45
CA GLU A 82 -19.68 8.03 -24.28
C GLU A 82 -18.19 8.28 -24.59
N SER A 83 -17.47 8.91 -23.65
CA SER A 83 -16.02 9.00 -23.76
C SER A 83 -15.38 7.64 -23.49
N ASN A 84 -14.14 7.45 -23.92
CA ASN A 84 -13.35 6.26 -23.51
C ASN A 84 -12.74 6.43 -22.11
N ALA A 85 -13.04 7.53 -21.41
CA ALA A 85 -12.55 7.81 -20.07
C ALA A 85 -13.61 7.42 -19.04
N THR A 86 -13.14 6.90 -17.91
CA THR A 86 -13.98 6.50 -16.78
C THR A 86 -13.83 7.50 -15.65
N LEU A 87 -14.93 7.75 -14.95
CA LEU A 87 -14.99 8.62 -13.79
C LEU A 87 -14.27 7.98 -12.61
N TRP A 88 -13.56 8.81 -11.87
CA TRP A 88 -12.90 8.44 -10.62
C TRP A 88 -13.59 9.13 -9.46
N ASP A 89 -13.82 8.39 -8.39
CA ASP A 89 -14.33 8.92 -7.13
C ASP A 89 -13.38 8.55 -5.99
N PHE A 90 -13.61 9.13 -4.83
CA PHE A 90 -12.77 8.96 -3.65
C PHE A 90 -13.54 8.36 -2.48
N LYS A 91 -12.85 7.56 -1.68
CA LYS A 91 -13.40 6.91 -0.50
C LYS A 91 -12.42 6.96 0.66
N GLU A 92 -12.95 7.17 1.87
CA GLU A 92 -12.21 7.01 3.12
C GLU A 92 -12.70 5.74 3.83
N ASP A 93 -11.78 4.83 4.13
CA ASP A 93 -12.03 3.69 5.01
C ASP A 93 -11.35 3.92 6.37
N ILE A 94 -12.05 3.57 7.44
CA ILE A 94 -11.58 3.67 8.84
C ILE A 94 -11.45 2.25 9.40
N TYR A 95 -10.31 1.97 10.02
CA TYR A 95 -9.91 0.64 10.52
C TYR A 95 -9.75 0.67 12.04
N GLU A 96 -10.06 -0.44 12.71
CA GLU A 96 -10.09 -0.53 14.19
C GLU A 96 -8.75 -0.87 14.84
#